data_AF-F0Y9A5-F1
#
_entry.id   AF-F0Y9A5-F1
#
_cell.length_a   1.000
_cell.length_b   1.000
_cell.length_c   1.000
_cell.angle_alpha   90.00
_cell.angle_beta   90.00
_cell.angle_gamma   90.00
#
_symmetry.space_group_name_H-M   'P 1'
#
loop_
_entity.id
_entity.type
_entity.pdbx_description
1 polymer ?
#
loop_
_entity_poly.entity_id
_entity_poly.type
_entity_poly.pdbx_seq_one_letter_code
_entity_poly.pdbx_strand_id
1 'polypeptide(L)'
;MVPCADGKPCRTTFAVVDRGADTTTLELEPHTGRLHQLRAHCAAIGHPILGDDIYGADAEGSRLHLHAKALRFAEPSSGDTWTVESASGFR
;
A
#
# COMPACT_ATOMS: atom_id res chain seq x y z
N MET A 1 -13.31 -10.93 1.02
CA MET A 1 -14.05 -9.85 0.34
C MET A 1 -14.28 -10.27 -1.11
N VAL A 2 -15.53 -10.34 -1.58
CA VAL A 2 -15.83 -10.68 -2.99
C VAL A 2 -15.77 -9.40 -3.82
N PRO A 3 -15.02 -9.34 -4.94
CA PRO A 3 -15.06 -8.19 -5.84
C PRO A 3 -16.47 -8.02 -6.41
N CYS A 4 -17.10 -6.87 -6.15
CA CYS A 4 -18.37 -6.53 -6.78
C CYS A 4 -18.13 -6.16 -8.25
N ALA A 5 -19.00 -6.61 -9.16
CA ALA A 5 -18.95 -6.27 -10.57
C ALA A 5 -19.02 -4.74 -10.82
N ASP A 6 -19.62 -4.00 -9.89
CA ASP A 6 -19.78 -2.54 -9.95
C ASP A 6 -18.70 -1.77 -9.15
N GLY A 7 -17.54 -2.39 -8.92
CA GLY A 7 -16.42 -1.75 -8.24
C GLY A 7 -15.98 -0.44 -8.93
N LYS A 8 -15.73 0.61 -8.14
CA LYS A 8 -15.16 1.86 -8.69
C LYS A 8 -13.75 1.58 -9.23
N PRO A 9 -13.38 2.14 -10.40
CA PRO A 9 -12.05 1.92 -10.96
C PRO A 9 -10.97 2.41 -9.99
N CYS A 10 -9.93 1.60 -9.87
CA CYS A 10 -8.75 1.83 -9.02
C CYS A 10 -7.48 1.37 -9.73
N ARG A 11 -6.38 2.09 -9.53
CA ARG A 11 -5.08 1.79 -10.13
C ARG A 11 -3.96 2.02 -9.13
N THR A 12 -3.07 1.03 -9.04
CA THR A 12 -1.84 1.07 -8.25
C THR A 12 -0.71 0.54 -9.13
N THR A 13 0.39 1.27 -9.21
CA THR A 13 1.65 0.75 -9.74
C THR A 13 2.49 0.25 -8.57
N PHE A 14 3.34 -0.75 -8.84
CA PHE A 14 4.26 -1.27 -7.84
C PHE A 14 5.61 -1.60 -8.44
N ALA A 15 6.64 -1.52 -7.61
CA ALA A 15 7.98 -1.98 -7.91
C ALA A 15 8.47 -2.88 -6.78
N VAL A 16 9.22 -3.94 -7.11
CA VAL A 16 9.86 -4.79 -6.11
C VAL A 16 11.16 -4.14 -5.69
N VAL A 17 11.26 -3.80 -4.41
CA VAL A 17 12.45 -3.20 -3.80
C VAL A 17 13.41 -4.28 -3.31
N ASP A 18 12.86 -5.31 -2.66
CA ASP A 18 13.64 -6.42 -2.10
C ASP A 18 12.81 -7.72 -2.08
N ARG A 19 13.51 -8.87 -2.15
CA ARG A 19 12.92 -10.21 -2.04
C ARG A 19 13.61 -10.99 -0.94
N GLY A 20 12.87 -11.27 0.12
CA GLY A 20 13.27 -12.17 1.19
C GLY A 20 12.96 -13.63 0.85
N ALA A 21 13.13 -14.52 1.84
CA ALA A 21 12.83 -15.95 1.70
C ALA A 21 11.33 -16.20 1.45
N ASP A 22 10.47 -15.60 2.28
CA ASP A 22 9.01 -15.78 2.22
C ASP A 22 8.25 -14.44 2.10
N THR A 23 8.98 -13.33 1.92
CA THR A 23 8.42 -11.97 1.89
C THR A 23 8.98 -11.16 0.74
N THR A 24 8.27 -10.12 0.33
CA THR A 24 8.73 -9.19 -0.72
C THR A 24 8.38 -7.78 -0.30
N THR A 25 9.38 -6.90 -0.30
CA THR A 25 9.18 -5.47 -0.02
C THR A 25 8.81 -4.78 -1.32
N LEU A 26 7.64 -4.15 -1.34
CA LEU A 26 7.11 -3.43 -2.48
C LEU A 26 7.09 -1.92 -2.22
N GLU A 27 7.49 -1.14 -3.22
CA GLU A 27 7.13 0.26 -3.31
C GLU A 27 5.80 0.34 -4.08
N LEU A 28 4.80 0.96 -3.47
CA LEU A 28 3.43 1.04 -3.98
C LEU A 28 3.06 2.50 -4.25
N GLU A 29 2.60 2.81 -5.45
CA GLU A 29 2.09 4.13 -5.81
C GLU A 29 0.58 4.03 -6.15
N PRO A 30 -0.30 4.47 -5.24
CA PRO A 30 -1.73 4.55 -5.51
C PRO A 30 -2.04 5.77 -6.39
N HIS A 31 -2.48 5.54 -7.64
CA HIS A 31 -3.00 6.62 -8.51
C HIS A 31 -4.45 7.02 -8.17
N THR A 32 -5.10 6.23 -7.32
CA THR A 32 -6.44 6.48 -6.79
C THR A 32 -6.45 6.21 -5.29
N GLY A 33 -7.34 6.85 -4.54
CA GLY A 33 -7.43 6.70 -3.07
C GLY A 33 -8.66 5.92 -2.61
N ARG A 34 -8.88 4.69 -3.12
CA ARG A 34 -10.01 3.88 -2.64
C ARG A 34 -9.72 3.26 -1.27
N LEU A 35 -10.77 3.04 -0.48
CA LEU A 35 -10.66 2.40 0.83
C LEU A 35 -9.98 1.03 0.67
N HIS A 36 -8.93 0.80 1.46
CA HIS A 36 -8.14 -0.44 1.46
C HIS A 36 -7.53 -0.83 0.09
N GLN A 37 -7.39 0.10 -0.86
CA GLN A 37 -6.97 -0.21 -2.22
C GLN A 37 -5.68 -1.03 -2.29
N LEU A 38 -4.62 -0.57 -1.60
CA LEU A 38 -3.33 -1.25 -1.61
C LEU A 38 -3.41 -2.66 -1.02
N ARG A 39 -4.11 -2.80 0.11
CA ARG A 39 -4.35 -4.06 0.81
C ARG A 39 -5.06 -5.07 -0.10
N ALA A 40 -6.15 -4.64 -0.73
CA ALA A 40 -6.95 -5.46 -1.63
C ALA A 40 -6.16 -5.85 -2.90
N HIS A 41 -5.43 -4.92 -3.51
CA HIS A 41 -4.61 -5.19 -4.70
C HIS A 41 -3.50 -6.20 -4.41
N CYS A 42 -2.77 -6.02 -3.30
CA CYS A 42 -1.72 -6.94 -2.88
C CYS A 42 -2.27 -8.36 -2.65
N ALA A 43 -3.41 -8.49 -1.97
CA ALA A 43 -4.06 -9.78 -1.80
C ALA A 43 -4.57 -10.38 -3.12
N ALA A 44 -5.11 -9.56 -4.04
CA ALA A 44 -5.62 -10.01 -5.33
C ALA A 44 -4.52 -10.59 -6.25
N ILE A 45 -3.27 -10.11 -6.11
CA ILE A 45 -2.11 -10.67 -6.83
C ILE A 45 -1.43 -11.83 -6.09
N GLY A 46 -2.02 -12.31 -4.98
CA GLY A 46 -1.48 -13.43 -4.19
C GLY A 46 -0.38 -13.04 -3.19
N HIS A 47 -0.13 -11.75 -2.97
CA HIS A 47 0.86 -11.24 -2.03
C HIS A 47 0.20 -10.35 -0.96
N PRO A 48 -0.66 -10.90 -0.07
CA PRO A 48 -1.30 -10.10 0.98
C PRO A 48 -0.25 -9.42 1.88
N ILE A 49 -0.58 -8.24 2.40
CA ILE A 49 0.33 -7.48 3.27
C ILE A 49 0.44 -8.19 4.62
N LEU A 50 1.65 -8.28 5.17
CA LEU A 50 1.89 -8.86 6.49
C LEU A 50 1.15 -8.07 7.59
N GLY A 51 0.51 -8.77 8.52
CA GLY A 51 -0.30 -8.16 9.58
C GLY A 51 -1.62 -7.54 9.10
N ASP A 52 -2.07 -7.88 7.88
CA ASP A 52 -3.38 -7.47 7.37
C ASP A 52 -4.47 -8.43 7.87
N ASP A 53 -5.32 -7.95 8.78
CA ASP A 53 -6.42 -8.68 9.41
C ASP A 53 -7.66 -8.90 8.52
N ILE A 54 -7.74 -8.22 7.37
CA ILE A 54 -8.90 -8.28 6.47
C ILE A 54 -8.62 -9.16 5.25
N TYR A 55 -7.41 -9.06 4.70
CA TYR A 55 -7.04 -9.74 3.45
C TYR A 55 -5.90 -10.76 3.61
N GLY A 56 -5.19 -10.77 4.74
CA GLY A 56 -4.16 -11.75 5.08
C GLY A 56 -4.71 -12.86 5.99
N ALA A 57 -4.17 -14.08 5.85
CA ALA A 57 -4.63 -15.23 6.64
C ALA A 57 -3.99 -15.31 8.03
N ASP A 58 -2.78 -14.77 8.22
CA ASP A 58 -2.02 -14.86 9.46
C ASP A 58 -1.69 -13.46 10.02
N ALA A 59 -2.65 -12.89 10.75
CA ALA A 59 -2.47 -11.67 11.53
C ALA A 59 -2.06 -12.01 12.97
N GLU A 60 -1.09 -12.92 13.16
CA GLU A 60 -0.59 -13.26 14.50
C GLU A 60 0.15 -12.05 15.11
N GLY A 61 -0.61 -11.18 15.78
CA GLY A 61 -0.12 -10.13 16.68
C GLY A 61 0.69 -9.00 16.05
N SER A 62 0.86 -8.96 14.73
CA SER A 62 1.69 -7.96 14.05
C SER A 62 0.88 -6.80 13.47
N ARG A 63 1.44 -5.59 13.55
CA ARG A 63 0.88 -4.39 12.90
C ARG A 63 0.89 -4.56 11.38
N LEU A 64 -0.05 -3.90 10.70
CA LEU A 64 -0.06 -3.83 9.24
C LEU A 64 1.29 -3.30 8.71
N HIS A 65 1.95 -4.07 7.85
CA HIS A 65 3.22 -3.72 7.19
C HIS A 65 3.00 -2.82 5.98
N LEU A 66 2.28 -1.72 6.19
CA LEU A 66 2.02 -0.68 5.20
C LEU A 66 2.39 0.68 5.81
N HIS A 67 3.26 1.43 5.13
CA HIS A 67 3.73 2.73 5.60
C HIS A 67 3.70 3.74 4.46
N ALA A 68 3.16 4.92 4.75
CA ALA A 68 3.20 6.05 3.82
C ALA A 68 4.59 6.70 3.85
N LYS A 69 5.51 6.16 3.04
CA LYS A 69 6.91 6.60 2.98
C LYS A 69 7.06 8.04 2.50
N ALA A 70 6.27 8.46 1.52
CA ALA A 70 6.36 9.79 0.94
C ALA A 70 4.98 10.31 0.52
N LEU A 71 4.80 11.63 0.63
CA LEU A 71 3.66 12.35 0.06
C LEU A 71 4.17 13.58 -0.68
N ARG A 72 3.77 13.71 -1.95
CA ARG A 72 4.08 14.85 -2.80
C ARG A 72 2.81 15.59 -3.17
N PHE A 73 2.77 16.90 -2.94
CA PHE A 73 1.60 17.73 -3.19
C PHE A 73 2.00 19.19 -3.49
N ALA A 74 1.10 19.93 -4.13
CA ALA A 74 1.24 21.37 -4.27
C ALA A 74 0.81 22.04 -2.97
N GLU A 75 1.65 22.92 -2.42
CA GLU A 75 1.33 23.69 -1.23
C GLU A 75 0.16 24.63 -1.54
N PRO A 76 -0.92 24.64 -0.73
CA PRO A 76 -2.16 25.33 -1.08
C PRO A 76 -2.04 26.83 -1.34
N SER A 77 -1.05 27.52 -0.75
CA SER A 77 -0.92 28.97 -0.84
C SER A 77 0.03 29.44 -1.96
N SER A 78 1.21 28.82 -2.07
CA SER A 78 2.25 29.19 -3.03
C SER A 78 2.17 28.39 -4.33
N GLY A 79 1.55 27.20 -4.30
CA GLY A 79 1.54 26.26 -5.42
C GLY A 79 2.87 25.53 -5.61
N ASP A 80 3.86 25.76 -4.74
CA ASP A 80 5.14 25.07 -4.81
C ASP A 80 4.95 23.58 -4.56
N THR A 81 5.79 22.76 -5.20
CA THR A 81 5.74 21.32 -4.99
C THR A 81 6.53 20.93 -3.75
N TRP A 82 5.83 20.36 -2.78
CA TRP A 82 6.42 19.84 -1.54
C TRP A 82 6.46 18.33 -1.59
N THR A 83 7.53 17.77 -1.03
CA THR A 83 7.66 16.32 -0.78
C THR A 83 8.01 16.14 0.69
N VAL A 84 7.20 15.36 1.39
CA VAL A 84 7.43 14.99 2.79
C VAL A 84 7.69 13.50 2.84
N GLU A 85 8.75 13.11 3.52
CA GLU A 85 9.17 11.71 3.64
C GLU A 85 9.22 11.27 5.10
N SER A 86 8.98 9.98 5.33
CA SER A 86 9.10 9.33 6.62
C SER A 86 9.65 7.93 6.41
N ALA A 87 10.73 7.58 7.11
CA ALA A 87 11.30 6.24 7.04
C ALA A 87 10.36 5.22 7.68
N SER A 88 10.18 4.07 7.02
CA SER A 88 9.43 2.96 7.62
C SER A 88 10.23 2.35 8.76
N GLY A 89 9.57 2.10 9.91
CA GLY A 89 10.16 1.35 11.02
C GLY A 89 10.07 -0.17 10.89
N PHE A 90 9.69 -0.68 9.72
CA PHE A 90 9.63 -2.12 9.45
C PHE A 90 11.04 -2.67 9.24
N ARG A 91 11.29 -3.88 9.74
CA ARG A 91 12.51 -4.66 9.50
C ARG A 91 12.17 -5.85 8.65
#